data_AF-A0A378UZ78-F1
#
_entry.id   AF-A0A378UZ78-F1
#
_cell.length_a   1.000
_cell.length_b   1.000
_cell.length_c   1.000
_cell.angle_alpha   90.00
_cell.angle_beta   90.00
_cell.angle_gamma   90.00
#
_symmetry.space_group_name_H-M   'P 1'
#
loop_
_entity.id
_entity.type
_entity.pdbx_description
1 polymer ?
#
loop_
_entity_poly.entity_id
_entity_poly.type
_entity_poly.pdbx_seq_one_letter_code
_entity_poly.pdbx_strand_id
1 'polypeptide(L)'
;MFRRLGITDVADLRSHQEVQRQGTGQVPDGVAVHLLPFHPDNGATQDAPHESTFQRVMSESGEGEDITAAARRYMTEVYEEFPTLPGAHSAVREVISLLAQERPVIAHCFAGKDRTGFTVATVLETVGVDRDRIIADFLASNDAIPALRNRIMESVRARSQEAPEMITYAEARLTDEVLGVREEYLDAAWRKLEAAYGSVAGFVEAAGVSPEDLAALRTNLAG
;
A
#
# COMPACT_ATOMS: atom_id res chain seq x y z
N MET A 1 20.75 -6.13 -5.59
CA MET A 1 20.01 -4.84 -5.64
C MET A 1 20.37 -3.95 -4.47
N PHE A 2 20.00 -4.31 -3.24
CA PHE A 2 20.26 -3.55 -2.00
C PHE A 2 21.65 -2.92 -1.91
N ARG A 3 22.72 -3.73 -1.90
CA ARG A 3 24.12 -3.22 -1.83
C ARG A 3 24.51 -2.27 -2.96
N ARG A 4 23.97 -2.47 -4.16
CA ARG A 4 24.27 -1.61 -5.33
C ARG A 4 23.58 -0.26 -5.23
N LEU A 5 22.37 -0.23 -4.67
CA LEU A 5 21.56 0.97 -4.50
C LEU A 5 21.79 1.65 -3.14
N GLY A 6 22.67 1.10 -2.30
CA GLY A 6 22.94 1.63 -0.95
C GLY A 6 21.77 1.51 0.02
N ILE A 7 20.78 0.65 -0.25
CA ILE A 7 19.61 0.50 0.62
C ILE A 7 20.02 -0.06 1.98
N THR A 8 19.72 0.68 3.04
CA THR A 8 20.01 0.33 4.44
C THR A 8 18.75 -0.05 5.20
N ASP A 9 17.58 0.42 4.76
CA ASP A 9 16.34 0.30 5.53
C ASP A 9 15.18 -0.17 4.64
N VAL A 10 14.34 -1.04 5.17
CA VAL A 10 13.11 -1.54 4.54
C VAL A 10 11.93 -1.24 5.43
N ALA A 11 10.96 -0.50 4.92
CA ALA A 11 9.65 -0.30 5.54
C ALA A 11 8.68 -1.38 5.00
N ASP A 12 8.39 -2.39 5.82
CA ASP A 12 7.46 -3.48 5.49
C ASP A 12 6.06 -3.12 6.00
N LEU A 13 5.18 -2.70 5.07
CA LEU A 13 3.83 -2.21 5.34
C LEU A 13 2.77 -3.32 5.42
N ARG A 14 3.20 -4.59 5.35
CA ARG A 14 2.32 -5.77 5.45
C ARG A 14 1.75 -5.90 6.86
N SER A 15 0.54 -6.43 6.97
CA SER A 15 -0.02 -6.83 8.26
C SER A 15 0.83 -7.96 8.87
N HIS A 16 0.76 -8.14 10.19
CA HIS A 16 1.46 -9.25 10.83
C HIS A 16 1.04 -10.62 10.27
N GLN A 17 -0.22 -10.75 9.85
CA GLN A 17 -0.72 -11.98 9.24
C GLN A 17 -0.11 -12.24 7.86
N GLU A 18 0.01 -11.22 7.01
CA GLU A 18 0.71 -11.33 5.73
C GLU A 18 2.17 -11.77 5.94
N VAL A 19 2.87 -11.16 6.91
CA VAL A 19 4.26 -11.54 7.25
C VAL A 19 4.34 -12.96 7.79
N GLN A 20 3.43 -13.37 8.66
CA GLN A 20 3.40 -14.71 9.22
C GLN A 20 3.18 -15.78 8.15
N ARG A 21 2.30 -15.52 7.18
CA ARG A 21 1.97 -16.46 6.10
C ARG A 21 3.04 -16.55 5.02
N GLN A 22 3.63 -15.41 4.64
CA GLN A 22 4.54 -15.32 3.50
C GLN A 22 6.02 -15.27 3.90
N GLY A 23 6.28 -15.17 5.20
CA GLY A 23 7.61 -15.00 5.75
C GLY A 23 8.08 -13.55 5.78
N THR A 24 9.16 -13.35 6.53
CA THR A 24 9.90 -12.08 6.60
C THR A 24 10.66 -11.83 5.30
N GLY A 25 10.83 -10.55 4.96
CA GLY A 25 11.63 -10.15 3.80
C GLY A 25 13.05 -10.73 3.87
N GLN A 26 13.49 -11.35 2.78
CA GLN A 26 14.83 -11.92 2.66
C GLN A 26 15.84 -10.83 2.29
N VAL A 27 16.23 -10.01 3.26
CA VAL A 27 17.18 -8.90 3.08
C VAL A 27 18.62 -9.34 3.42
N PRO A 28 19.66 -8.74 2.80
CA PRO A 28 21.04 -9.00 3.19
C PRO A 28 21.37 -8.51 4.60
N ASP A 29 22.42 -9.06 5.21
CA ASP A 29 22.97 -8.56 6.47
C ASP A 29 23.26 -7.05 6.41
N GLY A 30 22.94 -6.36 7.50
CA GLY A 30 23.11 -4.91 7.64
C GLY A 30 21.94 -4.06 7.12
N VAL A 31 20.92 -4.68 6.49
CA VAL A 31 19.67 -4.00 6.15
C VAL A 31 18.68 -4.13 7.30
N ALA A 32 18.23 -3.01 7.85
CA ALA A 32 17.20 -2.97 8.88
C ALA A 32 15.81 -3.15 8.26
N VAL A 33 14.97 -3.99 8.88
CA VAL A 33 13.56 -4.16 8.49
C VAL A 33 12.68 -3.58 9.57
N HIS A 34 11.93 -2.54 9.20
CA HIS A 34 10.95 -1.85 10.04
C HIS A 34 9.57 -2.40 9.72
N LEU A 35 9.04 -3.23 10.61
CA LEU A 35 7.69 -3.78 10.47
C LEU A 35 6.66 -2.70 10.86
N LEU A 36 5.93 -2.21 9.87
CA LEU A 36 5.04 -1.05 9.96
C LEU A 36 3.64 -1.43 9.46
N PRO A 37 2.91 -2.29 10.20
CA PRO A 37 1.64 -2.83 9.76
C PRO A 37 0.63 -1.70 9.53
N PHE A 38 0.23 -1.54 8.27
CA PHE A 38 -0.63 -0.43 7.85
C PHE A 38 -2.05 -0.54 8.43
N HIS A 39 -2.56 -1.77 8.57
CA HIS A 39 -3.81 -2.07 9.26
C HIS A 39 -3.53 -2.64 10.65
N PRO A 40 -4.31 -2.24 11.68
CA PRO A 40 -4.14 -2.74 13.04
C PRO A 40 -4.56 -4.21 13.17
N ASP A 41 -3.88 -4.97 14.03
CA ASP A 41 -4.26 -6.35 14.33
C ASP A 41 -5.51 -6.39 15.21
N ASN A 42 -6.68 -6.47 14.60
CA ASN A 42 -7.95 -6.45 15.35
C ASN A 42 -8.41 -7.86 15.81
N GLY A 43 -7.53 -8.87 15.81
CA GLY A 43 -7.85 -10.24 16.22
C GLY A 43 -8.81 -11.02 15.30
N ALA A 44 -9.46 -10.36 14.34
CA ALA A 44 -10.13 -10.98 13.20
C ALA A 44 -9.11 -11.24 12.09
N THR A 45 -9.33 -12.27 11.26
CA THR A 45 -8.51 -12.58 10.08
C THR A 45 -8.42 -11.39 9.13
N GLN A 46 -7.37 -10.57 9.25
CA GLN A 46 -7.12 -9.41 8.41
C GLN A 46 -6.10 -9.75 7.33
N ASP A 47 -6.65 -10.41 6.33
CA ASP A 47 -6.11 -10.51 4.99
C ASP A 47 -5.88 -9.09 4.43
N ALA A 48 -4.85 -8.91 3.59
CA ALA A 48 -4.55 -7.63 2.94
C ALA A 48 -5.80 -7.05 2.24
N PRO A 49 -5.93 -5.74 1.98
CA PRO A 49 -7.12 -5.20 1.33
C PRO A 49 -7.51 -5.94 0.05
N HIS A 50 -6.56 -6.42 -0.77
CA HIS A 50 -6.82 -7.25 -1.95
C HIS A 50 -7.21 -8.70 -1.65
N GLU A 51 -6.82 -9.27 -0.51
CA GLU A 51 -7.25 -10.60 -0.05
C GLU A 51 -8.60 -10.54 0.70
N SER A 52 -8.91 -9.46 1.43
CA SER A 52 -10.26 -9.19 1.97
C SER A 52 -11.23 -8.65 0.91
N THR A 53 -10.73 -7.99 -0.16
CA THR A 53 -11.48 -7.72 -1.41
C THR A 53 -12.09 -9.01 -1.90
N PHE A 54 -11.30 -10.09 -1.90
CA PHE A 54 -11.75 -11.39 -2.34
C PHE A 54 -13.00 -11.79 -1.55
N GLN A 55 -12.90 -11.92 -0.22
CA GLN A 55 -13.99 -12.39 0.64
C GLN A 55 -15.20 -11.46 0.70
N ARG A 56 -15.01 -10.15 0.55
CA ARG A 56 -16.09 -9.17 0.70
C ARG A 56 -16.79 -8.86 -0.63
N VAL A 57 -16.06 -8.79 -1.74
CA VAL A 57 -16.66 -8.83 -3.09
C VAL A 57 -17.39 -10.17 -3.28
N MET A 58 -16.90 -11.28 -2.73
CA MET A 58 -17.61 -12.57 -2.70
C MET A 58 -18.96 -12.53 -1.98
N SER A 59 -19.10 -11.75 -0.90
CA SER A 59 -20.29 -11.77 -0.02
C SER A 59 -21.26 -10.62 -0.24
N GLU A 60 -20.80 -9.47 -0.77
CA GLU A 60 -21.57 -8.23 -0.83
C GLU A 60 -21.92 -7.78 -2.26
N SER A 61 -21.40 -8.43 -3.31
CA SER A 61 -21.90 -8.17 -4.66
C SER A 61 -23.33 -8.72 -4.78
N GLY A 62 -24.30 -7.81 -4.88
CA GLY A 62 -25.69 -8.19 -5.08
C GLY A 62 -25.84 -9.00 -6.37
N GLU A 63 -26.80 -9.92 -6.42
CA GLU A 63 -27.09 -10.68 -7.65
C GLU A 63 -27.32 -9.70 -8.82
N GLY A 64 -26.38 -9.69 -9.78
CA GLY A 64 -26.46 -8.86 -10.99
C GLY A 64 -25.62 -7.57 -11.03
N GLU A 65 -24.85 -7.23 -9.99
CA GLU A 65 -23.89 -6.11 -10.05
C GLU A 65 -22.70 -6.47 -10.97
N ASP A 66 -22.27 -5.52 -11.81
CA ASP A 66 -21.05 -5.66 -12.59
C ASP A 66 -19.84 -5.74 -11.65
N ILE A 67 -19.11 -6.86 -11.72
CA ILE A 67 -17.97 -7.16 -10.85
C ILE A 67 -16.86 -6.09 -10.94
N THR A 68 -16.74 -5.43 -12.10
CA THR A 68 -15.78 -4.34 -12.31
C THR A 68 -16.17 -3.11 -11.50
N ALA A 69 -17.45 -2.74 -11.54
CA ALA A 69 -17.98 -1.61 -10.76
C ALA A 69 -17.91 -1.87 -9.26
N ALA A 70 -18.25 -3.10 -8.83
CA ALA A 70 -18.12 -3.52 -7.44
C ALA A 70 -16.66 -3.46 -6.94
N ALA A 71 -15.71 -3.97 -7.73
CA ALA A 71 -14.28 -3.92 -7.43
C ALA A 71 -13.77 -2.47 -7.32
N ARG A 72 -14.16 -1.60 -8.26
CA ARG A 72 -13.79 -0.19 -8.23
C ARG A 72 -14.29 0.50 -6.96
N ARG A 73 -15.59 0.33 -6.66
CA ARG A 73 -16.21 0.91 -5.46
C ARG A 73 -15.52 0.45 -4.19
N TYR A 74 -15.26 -0.84 -4.07
CA TYR A 74 -14.54 -1.40 -2.93
C TYR A 74 -13.13 -0.80 -2.79
N MET A 75 -12.36 -0.72 -3.87
CA MET A 75 -11.01 -0.15 -3.83
C MET A 75 -11.06 1.33 -3.43
N THR A 76 -12.03 2.10 -3.93
CA THR A 76 -12.25 3.47 -3.48
C THR A 76 -12.52 3.54 -1.98
N GLU A 77 -13.43 2.71 -1.45
CA GLU A 77 -13.75 2.66 -0.02
C GLU A 77 -12.53 2.32 0.84
N VAL A 78 -11.68 1.37 0.41
CA VAL A 78 -10.42 1.03 1.09
C VAL A 78 -9.47 2.24 1.17
N TYR A 79 -9.29 2.97 0.08
CA TYR A 79 -8.41 4.15 0.08
C TYR A 79 -8.96 5.27 0.95
N GLU A 80 -10.29 5.41 1.02
CA GLU A 80 -10.95 6.39 1.90
C GLU A 80 -10.65 6.16 3.39
N GLU A 81 -10.36 4.92 3.79
CA GLU A 81 -10.02 4.59 5.18
C GLU A 81 -8.57 4.94 5.54
N PHE A 82 -7.64 4.85 4.58
CA PHE A 82 -6.19 4.95 4.82
C PHE A 82 -5.76 6.12 5.72
N PRO A 83 -6.21 7.38 5.50
CA PRO A 83 -5.74 8.51 6.29
C PRO A 83 -6.10 8.42 7.77
N THR A 84 -7.09 7.60 8.14
CA THR A 84 -7.56 7.48 9.53
C THR A 84 -7.01 6.25 10.26
N LEU A 85 -6.25 5.39 9.56
CA LEU A 85 -5.66 4.20 10.16
C LEU A 85 -4.43 4.57 11.00
N PRO A 86 -4.36 4.17 12.29
CA PRO A 86 -3.17 4.41 13.12
C PRO A 86 -1.89 3.80 12.55
N GLY A 87 -2.01 2.68 11.84
CA GLY A 87 -0.89 2.05 11.13
C GLY A 87 -0.37 2.88 9.97
N ALA A 88 -1.25 3.57 9.22
CA ALA A 88 -0.85 4.51 8.16
C ALA A 88 -0.07 5.70 8.72
N HIS A 89 -0.53 6.27 9.84
CA HIS A 89 0.18 7.35 10.55
C HIS A 89 1.59 6.90 10.96
N SER A 90 1.68 5.73 11.59
CA SER A 90 2.97 5.16 12.05
C SER A 90 3.91 4.87 10.89
N ALA A 91 3.40 4.29 9.79
CA ALA A 91 4.17 3.98 8.60
C ALA A 91 4.72 5.25 7.91
N VAL A 92 3.86 6.26 7.70
CA VAL A 92 4.28 7.53 7.10
C VAL A 92 5.30 8.24 7.98
N ARG A 93 5.07 8.30 9.31
CA ARG A 93 6.01 8.91 10.25
C ARG A 93 7.39 8.25 10.17
N GLU A 94 7.44 6.92 10.23
CA GLU A 94 8.72 6.20 10.23
C GLU A 94 9.46 6.39 8.90
N VAL A 95 8.77 6.27 7.77
CA VAL A 95 9.39 6.49 6.44
C VAL A 95 9.96 7.90 6.34
N ILE A 96 9.21 8.93 6.78
CA ILE A 96 9.72 10.31 6.80
C ILE A 96 10.95 10.44 7.71
N SER A 97 10.92 9.87 8.92
CA SER A 97 12.05 9.96 9.86
C SER A 97 13.32 9.28 9.32
N LEU A 98 13.19 8.14 8.64
CA LEU A 98 14.34 7.46 8.02
C LEU A 98 14.94 8.31 6.89
N LEU A 99 14.10 8.88 6.03
CA LEU A 99 14.54 9.74 4.93
C LEU A 99 15.14 11.08 5.44
N ALA A 100 14.61 11.63 6.53
CA ALA A 100 15.18 12.79 7.21
C ALA A 100 16.59 12.52 7.78
N GLN A 101 16.90 11.26 8.10
CA GLN A 101 18.23 10.80 8.52
C GLN A 101 19.13 10.38 7.35
N GLU A 102 18.79 10.74 6.10
CA GLU A 102 19.52 10.37 4.88
C GLU A 102 19.65 8.85 4.66
N ARG A 103 18.76 8.05 5.27
CA ARG A 103 18.76 6.59 5.09
C ARG A 103 18.09 6.23 3.76
N PRO A 104 18.74 5.45 2.88
CA PRO A 104 18.07 4.97 1.66
C PRO A 104 17.07 3.86 1.99
N VAL A 105 15.77 4.15 1.81
CA VAL A 105 14.64 3.29 2.21
C VAL A 105 14.01 2.60 1.00
N ILE A 106 13.64 1.33 1.14
CA ILE A 106 12.59 0.69 0.32
C ILE A 106 11.33 0.55 1.15
N ALA A 107 10.23 1.17 0.72
CA ALA A 107 8.91 0.89 1.26
C ALA A 107 8.19 -0.14 0.39
N HIS A 108 7.61 -1.18 0.99
CA HIS A 108 6.82 -2.16 0.26
C HIS A 108 5.64 -2.66 1.09
N CYS A 109 4.65 -3.24 0.42
CA CYS A 109 3.60 -4.05 1.03
C CYS A 109 3.60 -5.43 0.34
N PHE A 110 2.44 -6.04 0.11
CA PHE A 110 2.37 -7.26 -0.71
C PHE A 110 2.54 -6.98 -2.21
N ALA A 111 1.65 -6.16 -2.77
CA ALA A 111 1.65 -5.83 -4.20
C ALA A 111 2.56 -4.65 -4.54
N GLY A 112 2.92 -3.83 -3.54
CA GLY A 112 3.71 -2.61 -3.72
C GLY A 112 2.93 -1.45 -4.34
N LYS A 113 1.59 -1.52 -4.41
CA LYS A 113 0.74 -0.53 -5.10
C LYS A 113 -0.06 0.37 -4.15
N ASP A 114 -0.92 -0.18 -3.29
CA ASP A 114 -1.92 0.62 -2.58
C ASP A 114 -1.36 1.31 -1.33
N ARG A 115 -1.02 0.52 -0.31
CA ARG A 115 -0.42 1.02 0.94
C ARG A 115 0.90 1.73 0.68
N THR A 116 1.72 1.13 -0.19
CA THR A 116 2.99 1.72 -0.65
C THR A 116 2.75 3.01 -1.41
N GLY A 117 1.82 3.02 -2.37
CA GLY A 117 1.50 4.20 -3.17
C GLY A 117 0.99 5.36 -2.32
N PHE A 118 0.09 5.11 -1.36
CA PHE A 118 -0.35 6.13 -0.41
C PHE A 118 0.83 6.70 0.38
N THR A 119 1.68 5.85 0.98
CA THR A 119 2.85 6.31 1.75
C THR A 119 3.81 7.13 0.88
N VAL A 120 4.15 6.65 -0.31
CA VAL A 120 5.07 7.34 -1.23
C VAL A 120 4.47 8.67 -1.71
N ALA A 121 3.21 8.67 -2.12
CA ALA A 121 2.51 9.89 -2.56
C ALA A 121 2.47 10.95 -1.46
N THR A 122 2.22 10.56 -0.21
CA THR A 122 2.27 11.48 0.95
C THR A 122 3.67 12.06 1.15
N VAL A 123 4.73 11.27 1.03
CA VAL A 123 6.12 11.76 1.14
C VAL A 123 6.43 12.76 0.02
N LEU A 124 6.10 12.42 -1.23
CA LEU A 124 6.35 13.27 -2.39
C LEU A 124 5.59 14.61 -2.30
N GLU A 125 4.33 14.57 -1.89
CA GLU A 125 3.54 15.79 -1.65
C GLU A 125 4.14 16.63 -0.52
N THR A 126 4.62 16.00 0.55
CA THR A 126 5.22 16.70 1.71
C THR A 126 6.48 17.50 1.32
N VAL A 127 7.25 16.99 0.36
CA VAL A 127 8.43 17.67 -0.20
C VAL A 127 8.11 18.58 -1.40
N GLY A 128 6.84 18.71 -1.77
CA GLY A 128 6.37 19.65 -2.79
C GLY A 128 6.58 19.20 -4.23
N VAL A 129 6.63 17.88 -4.48
CA VAL A 129 6.60 17.36 -5.85
C VAL A 129 5.27 17.70 -6.50
N ASP A 130 5.31 18.06 -7.78
CA ASP A 130 4.13 18.35 -8.58
C ASP A 130 3.14 17.17 -8.62
N ARG A 131 1.85 17.48 -8.48
CA ARG A 131 0.79 16.49 -8.35
C ARG A 131 0.73 15.53 -9.52
N ASP A 132 0.92 16.01 -10.75
CA ASP A 132 0.86 15.17 -11.95
C ASP A 132 2.00 14.15 -11.95
N ARG A 133 3.17 14.51 -11.40
CA ARG A 133 4.30 13.58 -11.23
C ARG A 133 4.02 12.53 -10.18
N ILE A 134 3.35 12.89 -9.08
CA ILE A 134 2.96 11.93 -8.04
C ILE A 134 1.95 10.91 -8.62
N ILE A 135 0.94 11.39 -9.35
CA ILE A 135 -0.03 10.52 -10.01
C ILE A 135 0.66 9.62 -11.05
N ALA A 136 1.58 10.17 -11.86
CA ALA A 136 2.31 9.38 -12.84
C ALA A 136 3.15 8.25 -12.20
N ASP A 137 3.85 8.53 -11.11
CA ASP A 137 4.60 7.51 -10.34
C ASP A 137 3.66 6.45 -9.77
N PHE A 138 2.55 6.87 -9.15
CA PHE A 138 1.55 5.96 -8.61
C PHE A 138 0.98 5.02 -9.70
N LEU A 139 0.58 5.57 -10.85
CA LEU A 139 0.00 4.83 -11.97
C LEU A 139 0.99 3.87 -12.64
N ALA A 140 2.31 4.07 -12.49
CA ALA A 140 3.33 3.15 -13.00
C ALA A 140 3.22 1.74 -12.37
N SER A 141 2.55 1.61 -11.22
CA SER A 141 2.21 0.31 -10.61
C SER A 141 1.43 -0.60 -11.55
N ASN A 142 0.68 -0.05 -12.51
CA ASN A 142 -0.12 -0.81 -13.47
C ASN A 142 0.74 -1.69 -14.41
N ASP A 143 1.99 -1.32 -14.66
CA ASP A 143 2.92 -2.12 -15.47
C ASP A 143 3.22 -3.49 -14.84
N ALA A 144 3.04 -3.61 -13.51
CA ALA A 144 3.28 -4.84 -12.77
C ALA A 144 2.05 -5.77 -12.69
N ILE A 145 0.88 -5.38 -13.23
CA ILE A 145 -0.36 -6.19 -13.16
C ILE A 145 -0.15 -7.63 -13.66
N PRO A 146 0.49 -7.89 -14.82
CA PRO A 146 0.67 -9.27 -15.30
C PRO A 146 1.50 -10.12 -14.34
N ALA A 147 2.57 -9.55 -13.77
CA ALA A 147 3.43 -10.23 -12.82
C ALA A 147 2.72 -10.50 -11.49
N LEU A 148 1.94 -9.53 -11.01
CA LEU A 148 1.13 -9.67 -9.80
C LEU A 148 0.06 -10.76 -9.96
N ARG A 149 -0.68 -10.75 -11.09
CA ARG A 149 -1.67 -11.78 -11.43
C ARG A 149 -1.06 -13.17 -11.37
N ASN A 150 0.09 -13.37 -12.01
CA ASN A 150 0.78 -14.66 -12.02
C ASN A 150 1.16 -15.13 -10.60
N ARG A 151 1.73 -14.23 -9.78
CA ARG A 151 2.11 -14.53 -8.41
C ARG A 151 0.91 -14.94 -7.55
N ILE A 152 -0.19 -14.21 -7.65
CA ILE A 152 -1.42 -14.53 -6.90
C ILE A 152 -1.97 -15.88 -7.35
N MET A 153 -2.07 -16.12 -8.67
CA MET A 153 -2.59 -17.38 -9.20
C MET A 153 -1.72 -18.58 -8.86
N GLU A 154 -0.40 -18.42 -8.77
CA GLU A 154 0.51 -19.47 -8.28
C GLU A 154 0.20 -19.83 -6.82
N SER A 155 0.04 -18.81 -5.96
CA SER A 155 -0.36 -19.00 -4.56
C SER A 155 -1.76 -19.63 -4.41
N VAL A 156 -2.71 -19.26 -5.25
CA VAL A 156 -4.05 -19.87 -5.29
C VAL A 156 -3.95 -21.34 -5.69
N ARG A 157 -3.21 -21.67 -6.75
CA ARG A 157 -3.02 -23.06 -7.22
C ARG A 157 -2.33 -23.93 -6.18
N ALA A 158 -1.33 -23.41 -5.48
CA ALA A 158 -0.62 -24.14 -4.43
C ALA A 158 -1.51 -24.49 -3.23
N ARG A 159 -2.51 -23.63 -2.93
CA ARG A 159 -3.45 -23.81 -1.82
C ARG A 159 -4.67 -24.64 -2.19
N SER A 160 -5.13 -24.56 -3.43
CA SER A 160 -6.38 -25.16 -3.90
C SER A 160 -6.20 -26.55 -4.49
N GLN A 161 -5.40 -27.41 -3.84
CA GLN A 161 -4.82 -28.68 -4.37
C GLN A 161 -5.75 -29.63 -5.13
N GLU A 162 -7.07 -29.41 -5.22
CA GLU A 162 -8.00 -30.20 -6.04
C GLU A 162 -9.36 -29.49 -6.33
N ALA A 163 -9.42 -28.15 -6.34
CA ALA A 163 -10.69 -27.41 -6.56
C ALA A 163 -10.66 -26.50 -7.80
N PRO A 164 -10.88 -27.03 -9.02
CA PRO A 164 -10.83 -26.26 -10.27
C PRO A 164 -11.80 -25.07 -10.29
N GLU A 165 -13.00 -25.25 -9.73
CA GLU A 165 -14.01 -24.20 -9.65
C GLU A 165 -13.54 -23.01 -8.81
N MET A 166 -12.78 -23.24 -7.73
CA MET A 166 -12.20 -22.17 -6.90
C MET A 166 -11.12 -21.39 -7.66
N ILE A 167 -10.37 -22.04 -8.55
CA ILE A 167 -9.34 -21.40 -9.36
C ILE A 167 -9.98 -20.49 -10.41
N THR A 168 -10.97 -21.01 -11.16
CA THR A 168 -11.71 -20.21 -12.16
C THR A 168 -12.47 -19.06 -11.52
N TYR A 169 -13.08 -19.31 -10.37
CA TYR A 169 -13.78 -18.28 -9.62
C TYR A 169 -12.83 -17.17 -9.15
N ALA A 170 -11.64 -17.54 -8.67
CA ALA A 170 -10.64 -16.58 -8.24
C ALA A 170 -10.11 -15.75 -9.39
N GLU A 171 -9.81 -16.38 -10.52
CA GLU A 171 -9.31 -15.71 -11.72
C GLU A 171 -10.32 -14.66 -12.24
N ALA A 172 -11.61 -14.98 -12.27
CA ALA A 172 -12.65 -14.05 -12.70
C ALA A 172 -12.78 -12.78 -11.82
N ARG A 173 -12.23 -12.80 -10.60
CA ARG A 173 -12.27 -11.68 -9.64
C ARG A 173 -10.98 -10.90 -9.53
N LEU A 174 -9.90 -11.37 -10.14
CA LEU A 174 -8.65 -10.62 -10.27
C LEU A 174 -8.73 -9.65 -11.45
N THR A 175 -9.73 -8.76 -11.39
CA THR A 175 -9.94 -7.70 -12.37
C THR A 175 -8.81 -6.68 -12.30
N ASP A 176 -8.64 -5.91 -13.37
CA ASP A 176 -7.64 -4.84 -13.40
C ASP A 176 -7.96 -3.72 -12.38
N GLU A 177 -9.23 -3.57 -11.96
CA GLU A 177 -9.60 -2.65 -10.87
C GLU A 177 -9.01 -3.08 -9.52
N VAL A 178 -8.90 -4.39 -9.26
CA VAL A 178 -8.31 -4.92 -8.02
C VAL A 178 -6.79 -5.00 -8.12
N LEU A 179 -6.27 -5.47 -9.25
CA LEU A 179 -4.85 -5.70 -9.45
C LEU A 179 -4.07 -4.42 -9.75
N GLY A 180 -4.71 -3.46 -10.41
CA GLY A 180 -4.14 -2.17 -10.77
C GLY A 180 -4.43 -1.09 -9.74
N VAL A 181 -4.15 0.13 -10.16
CA VAL A 181 -4.43 1.38 -9.46
C VAL A 181 -5.01 2.40 -10.42
N ARG A 182 -5.82 3.31 -9.88
CA ARG A 182 -6.46 4.40 -10.62
C ARG A 182 -6.30 5.67 -9.83
N GLU A 183 -6.11 6.80 -10.52
CA GLU A 183 -5.98 8.13 -9.90
C GLU A 183 -7.11 8.39 -8.89
N GLU A 184 -8.34 8.02 -9.27
CA GLU A 184 -9.54 8.11 -8.43
C GLU A 184 -9.40 7.44 -7.05
N TYR A 185 -8.57 6.40 -6.90
CA TYR A 185 -8.34 5.75 -5.62
C TYR A 185 -7.49 6.64 -4.70
N LEU A 186 -6.37 7.16 -5.22
CA LEU A 186 -5.49 8.03 -4.45
C LEU A 186 -6.18 9.37 -4.15
N ASP A 187 -6.96 9.90 -5.09
CA ASP A 187 -7.81 11.07 -4.86
C ASP A 187 -8.87 10.85 -3.78
N ALA A 188 -9.45 9.65 -3.68
CA ALA A 188 -10.39 9.34 -2.62
C ALA A 188 -9.72 9.37 -1.24
N ALA A 189 -8.51 8.80 -1.11
CA ALA A 189 -7.72 8.92 0.11
C ALA A 189 -7.41 10.39 0.44
N TRP A 190 -6.98 11.18 -0.55
CA TRP A 190 -6.64 12.58 -0.32
C TRP A 190 -7.84 13.46 0.05
N ARG A 191 -9.01 13.26 -0.55
CA ARG A 191 -10.23 13.96 -0.12
C ARG A 191 -10.59 13.66 1.34
N LYS A 192 -10.43 12.40 1.78
CA LYS A 192 -10.68 12.02 3.19
C LYS A 192 -9.62 12.59 4.11
N LEU A 193 -8.37 12.59 3.67
CA LEU A 193 -7.26 13.21 4.37
C LEU A 193 -7.52 14.70 4.58
N GLU A 194 -7.84 15.45 3.53
CA GLU A 194 -8.14 16.88 3.61
C GLU A 194 -9.36 17.17 4.50
N ALA A 195 -10.41 16.35 4.40
CA ALA A 195 -11.58 16.49 5.26
C ALA A 195 -11.27 16.27 6.75
N ALA A 196 -10.35 15.35 7.07
CA ALA A 196 -10.01 15.01 8.46
C ALA A 196 -8.90 15.90 9.05
N TYR A 197 -7.93 16.34 8.24
CA TYR A 197 -6.70 16.98 8.69
C TYR A 197 -6.43 18.34 8.02
N GLY A 198 -7.30 18.79 7.11
CA GLY A 198 -7.21 20.06 6.40
C GLY A 198 -6.19 20.10 5.25
N SER A 199 -5.12 19.30 5.32
CA SER A 199 -4.09 19.18 4.26
C SER A 199 -3.20 17.97 4.50
N VAL A 200 -2.36 17.62 3.51
CA VAL A 200 -1.30 16.61 3.69
C VAL A 200 -0.32 17.00 4.80
N ALA A 201 0.04 18.28 4.92
CA ALA A 201 0.85 18.76 6.03
C ALA A 201 0.17 18.53 7.39
N GLY A 202 -1.14 18.77 7.49
CA GLY A 202 -1.91 18.53 8.71
C GLY A 202 -2.00 17.04 9.07
N PHE A 203 -2.10 16.15 8.08
CA PHE A 203 -2.06 14.71 8.33
C PHE A 203 -0.68 14.28 8.84
N VAL A 204 0.39 14.79 8.25
CA VAL A 204 1.77 14.46 8.64
C VAL A 204 2.09 15.00 10.04
N GLU A 205 1.58 16.18 10.40
CA GLU A 205 1.63 16.70 11.76
C GLU A 205 0.84 15.81 12.73
N ALA A 206 -0.39 15.41 12.37
CA ALA A 206 -1.21 14.50 13.17
C ALA A 206 -0.58 13.11 13.36
N ALA A 207 0.19 12.64 12.37
CA ALA A 207 0.99 11.42 12.45
C ALA A 207 2.18 11.53 13.43
N GLY A 208 2.48 12.74 13.91
CA GLY A 208 3.53 13.01 14.88
C GLY A 208 4.92 13.19 14.27
N VAL A 209 4.99 13.63 13.00
CA VAL A 209 6.27 14.00 12.38
C VAL A 209 6.71 15.35 12.92
N SER A 210 7.97 15.44 13.36
CA SER A 210 8.50 16.67 13.93
C SER A 210 8.77 17.73 12.84
N PRO A 211 8.71 19.03 13.16
CA PRO A 211 9.13 20.09 12.23
C PRO A 211 10.59 19.96 11.79
N GLU A 212 11.45 19.38 12.63
CA GLU A 212 12.85 19.10 12.33
C GLU A 212 12.99 18.02 11.25
N ASP A 213 12.28 16.90 11.40
CA ASP A 213 12.25 15.83 10.40
C ASP A 213 11.68 16.34 9.06
N LEU A 214 10.64 17.19 9.09
CA LEU A 214 10.08 17.79 7.88
C LEU A 214 11.06 18.70 7.14
N ALA A 215 11.82 19.51 7.89
CA ALA A 215 12.83 20.37 7.32
C ALA A 215 13.98 19.52 6.70
N ALA A 216 14.48 18.53 7.44
CA ALA A 216 15.53 17.63 6.98
C ALA A 216 15.09 16.82 5.75
N LEU A 217 13.89 16.25 5.75
CA LEU A 217 13.32 15.51 4.61
C LEU A 217 13.34 16.35 3.32
N ARG A 218 12.89 17.61 3.40
CA ARG A 218 12.88 18.52 2.25
C ARG A 218 14.29 18.81 1.75
N THR A 219 15.25 19.03 2.66
CA THR A 219 16.65 19.24 2.29
C THR A 219 17.25 18.01 1.60
N ASN A 220 16.96 16.81 2.11
CA ASN A 220 17.56 15.57 1.63
C ASN A 220 17.01 15.10 0.27
N LEU A 221 15.73 15.38 -0.03
CA LEU A 221 15.06 14.89 -1.24
C LEU A 221 14.87 15.93 -2.35
N ALA A 222 14.88 17.22 -2.04
CA ALA A 222 14.72 18.29 -3.04
C ALA A 222 16.06 18.90 -3.52
N GLY A 223 17.17 18.51 -2.89
CA GLY A 223 18.54 18.89 -3.29
C GLY A 223 19.09 18.02 -4.43
#